data_AF-A0A6N4UNJ9-F1
#
_entry.id   AF-A0A6N4UNJ9-F1
#
_cell.length_a   1.000
_cell.length_b   1.000
_cell.length_c   1.000
_cell.angle_alpha   90.00
_cell.angle_beta   90.00
_cell.angle_gamma   90.00
#
_symmetry.space_group_name_H-M   'P 1'
#
loop_
_entity.id
_entity.type
_entity.pdbx_description
1 polymer ?
#
loop_
_entity_poly.entity_id
_entity_poly.type
_entity_poly.pdbx_seq_one_letter_code
_entity_poly.pdbx_strand_id
1 'polypeptide(L)'
;MNVTPDELTGAEQAILLVLMAESRPVPNAELARLGPKLDKPRRDRLNRLGLIESTGTRPLVHELTDTGWALCRTLFGADAPPRSAGQGKALYTLLGALHRYFEHADLVPADVFLPADVPCDDVSGQTPEVQLRTAYAGLSTRPGGWVSLLHLRQAVPGLPRPTVDAALISLYQQPGVSLIPEENQKVLTPADREAAVEIGNQDKHLIAIES
;
A
#
# COMPACT_ATOMS: atom_id res chain seq x y z
N MET A 1 -29.33 2.97 -4.05
CA MET A 1 -29.29 4.21 -4.85
C MET A 1 -27.84 4.41 -5.22
N ASN A 2 -27.48 4.39 -6.52
CA ASN A 2 -26.09 4.62 -6.92
C ASN A 2 -25.87 6.13 -6.97
N VAL A 3 -25.23 6.67 -5.93
CA VAL A 3 -24.75 8.04 -5.91
C VAL A 3 -23.53 8.12 -6.82
N THR A 4 -23.41 9.18 -7.61
CA THR A 4 -22.23 9.43 -8.45
C THR A 4 -21.42 10.61 -7.91
N PRO A 5 -20.10 10.67 -8.17
CA PRO A 5 -19.24 11.73 -7.65
C PRO A 5 -19.73 13.16 -7.94
N ASP A 6 -20.26 13.40 -9.14
CA ASP A 6 -20.75 14.70 -9.61
C ASP A 6 -21.99 15.24 -8.85
N GLU A 7 -22.74 14.37 -8.16
CA GLU A 7 -23.85 14.76 -7.28
C GLU A 7 -23.36 15.32 -5.92
N LEU A 8 -22.08 15.14 -5.60
CA LEU A 8 -21.45 15.62 -4.37
C LEU A 8 -20.73 16.95 -4.60
N THR A 9 -20.80 17.81 -3.60
CA THR A 9 -19.98 19.03 -3.56
C THR A 9 -18.51 18.65 -3.40
N GLY A 10 -17.59 19.50 -3.87
CA GLY A 10 -16.16 19.27 -3.69
C GLY A 10 -15.74 19.12 -2.22
N ALA A 11 -16.47 19.76 -1.28
CA ALA A 11 -16.24 19.58 0.15
C ALA A 11 -16.65 18.19 0.64
N GLU A 12 -17.79 17.66 0.17
CA GLU A 12 -18.24 16.30 0.49
C GLU A 12 -17.29 15.25 -0.11
N GLN A 13 -16.88 15.42 -1.38
CA GLN A 13 -15.90 14.55 -2.02
C GLN A 13 -14.58 14.53 -1.23
N ALA A 14 -14.07 15.69 -0.82
CA ALA A 14 -12.87 15.78 0.00
C ALA A 14 -13.02 15.13 1.38
N ILE A 15 -14.18 15.24 2.02
CA ILE A 15 -14.46 14.54 3.29
C ILE A 15 -14.38 13.01 3.10
N LEU A 16 -14.96 12.48 2.03
CA LEU A 16 -14.91 11.03 1.75
C LEU A 16 -13.47 10.56 1.48
N LEU A 17 -12.68 11.35 0.73
CA LEU A 17 -11.27 11.06 0.49
C LEU A 17 -10.44 11.06 1.77
N VAL A 18 -10.70 11.99 2.70
CA VAL A 18 -10.02 12.02 4.00
C VAL A 18 -10.38 10.78 4.82
N LEU A 19 -11.66 10.42 4.90
CA LEU A 19 -12.09 9.23 5.65
C LEU A 19 -11.53 7.94 5.04
N MET A 20 -11.42 7.87 3.72
CA MET A 20 -10.75 6.76 3.01
C MET A 20 -9.27 6.68 3.36
N ALA A 21 -8.56 7.81 3.29
CA ALA A 21 -7.12 7.88 3.56
C ALA A 21 -6.79 7.52 5.01
N GLU A 22 -7.64 7.91 5.96
CA GLU A 22 -7.47 7.56 7.38
C GLU A 22 -7.88 6.10 7.67
N SER A 23 -8.74 5.50 6.84
CA SER A 23 -9.22 4.11 6.93
C SER A 23 -9.63 3.65 8.34
N ARG A 24 -10.17 4.57 9.16
CA ARG A 24 -10.61 4.32 10.54
C ARG A 24 -11.76 5.26 10.92
N PRO A 25 -12.42 5.01 12.06
CA PRO A 25 -13.30 6.00 12.66
C PRO A 25 -12.54 7.30 13.01
N VAL A 26 -12.92 8.43 12.39
CA VAL A 26 -12.29 9.74 12.60
C VAL A 26 -13.19 10.67 13.42
N PRO A 27 -12.76 11.17 14.59
CA PRO A 27 -13.47 12.17 15.36
C PRO A 27 -13.70 13.47 14.57
N ASN A 28 -14.87 14.09 14.73
CA ASN A 28 -15.24 15.31 14.00
C ASN A 28 -14.25 16.48 14.19
N ALA A 29 -13.62 16.58 15.36
CA ALA A 29 -12.62 17.62 15.63
C ALA A 29 -11.32 17.39 14.84
N GLU A 30 -10.95 16.13 14.65
CA GLU A 30 -9.79 15.72 13.87
C GLU A 30 -10.06 15.87 12.37
N LEU A 31 -11.23 15.44 11.90
CA LEU A 31 -11.65 15.58 10.51
C LEU A 31 -11.58 17.04 10.01
N ALA A 32 -11.94 18.00 10.88
CA ALA A 32 -11.85 19.43 10.58
C ALA A 32 -10.42 19.99 10.47
N ARG A 33 -9.40 19.25 10.93
CA ARG A 33 -7.98 19.58 10.74
C ARG A 33 -7.43 18.98 9.45
N LEU A 34 -7.91 17.79 9.07
CA LEU A 34 -7.45 17.04 7.91
C LEU A 34 -8.09 17.51 6.60
N GLY A 35 -9.33 18.01 6.67
CA GLY A 35 -10.07 18.45 5.50
C GLY A 35 -11.18 19.45 5.82
N PRO A 36 -12.15 19.60 4.90
CA PRO A 36 -13.29 20.47 5.13
C PRO A 36 -14.08 20.06 6.37
N LYS A 37 -14.58 21.04 7.11
CA LYS A 37 -15.44 20.80 8.28
C LYS A 37 -16.69 20.03 7.87
N LEU A 38 -16.91 18.88 8.50
CA LEU A 38 -18.16 18.12 8.41
C LEU A 38 -19.20 18.72 9.37
N ASP A 39 -19.99 19.68 8.88
CA ASP A 39 -21.11 20.22 9.63
C ASP A 39 -22.34 19.31 9.60
N LYS A 40 -23.31 19.62 10.47
CA LYS A 40 -24.53 18.82 10.60
C LYS A 40 -25.28 18.60 9.27
N PRO A 41 -25.52 19.62 8.42
CA PRO A 41 -26.20 19.41 7.15
C PRO A 41 -25.48 18.43 6.22
N ARG A 42 -24.17 18.57 6.03
CA ARG A 42 -23.39 17.65 5.19
C ARG A 42 -23.36 16.25 5.77
N ARG A 43 -23.12 16.13 7.08
CA ARG A 43 -23.13 14.85 7.79
C ARG A 43 -24.46 14.12 7.62
N ASP A 44 -25.57 14.80 7.89
CA ASP A 44 -26.91 14.20 7.81
C ASP A 44 -27.24 13.78 6.36
N ARG A 45 -26.74 14.52 5.36
CA ARG A 45 -26.84 14.14 3.94
C ARG A 45 -25.99 12.91 3.62
N LEU A 46 -24.71 12.90 3.98
CA LEU A 46 -23.82 11.76 3.70
C LEU A 46 -24.27 10.46 4.40
N ASN A 47 -24.79 10.54 5.63
CA ASN A 47 -25.42 9.39 6.29
C ASN A 47 -26.68 8.91 5.57
N ARG A 48 -27.53 9.84 5.10
CA ARG A 48 -28.75 9.48 4.35
C ARG A 48 -28.42 8.81 3.01
N LEU A 49 -27.34 9.23 2.37
CA LEU A 49 -26.80 8.59 1.17
C LEU A 49 -26.11 7.26 1.47
N GLY A 50 -25.94 6.91 2.74
CA GLY A 50 -25.28 5.68 3.18
C GLY A 50 -23.80 5.65 2.86
N LEU A 51 -23.14 6.81 2.70
CA LEU A 51 -21.72 6.91 2.34
C LEU A 51 -20.80 6.95 3.56
N ILE A 52 -21.33 7.44 4.68
CA ILE A 52 -20.65 7.44 5.96
C ILE A 52 -21.57 6.89 7.02
N GLU A 53 -20.99 6.35 8.08
CA GLU A 53 -21.65 6.12 9.35
C GLU A 53 -21.14 7.13 10.37
N SER A 54 -22.03 7.63 11.23
CA SER A 54 -21.69 8.59 12.27
C SER A 54 -22.15 8.08 13.63
N THR A 55 -21.20 7.87 14.53
CA THR A 55 -21.45 7.30 15.87
C THR A 55 -21.00 8.26 16.96
N GLY A 56 -21.48 8.02 18.19
CA GLY A 56 -21.17 8.84 19.36
C GLY A 56 -22.05 10.07 19.54
N THR A 57 -21.97 10.68 20.72
CA THR A 57 -22.70 11.91 21.05
C THR A 57 -21.76 13.10 21.20
N ARG A 58 -20.64 12.93 21.93
CA ARG A 58 -19.47 13.84 21.97
C ARG A 58 -18.20 13.07 22.41
N PRO A 59 -17.16 12.92 21.56
CA PRO A 59 -17.09 13.37 20.17
C PRO A 59 -17.97 12.51 19.25
N LEU A 60 -18.50 13.13 18.20
CA LEU A 60 -19.00 12.41 17.03
C LEU A 60 -17.81 11.86 16.25
N VAL A 61 -17.93 10.63 15.77
CA VAL A 61 -16.93 9.93 14.98
C VAL A 61 -17.55 9.51 13.67
N HIS A 62 -16.77 9.56 12.58
CA HIS A 62 -17.23 9.33 11.22
C HIS A 62 -16.35 8.30 10.53
N GLU A 63 -16.96 7.38 9.81
CA GLU A 63 -16.27 6.33 9.06
C GLU A 63 -16.98 6.11 7.72
N LEU A 64 -16.26 5.61 6.72
CA LEU A 64 -16.87 5.20 5.46
C LEU A 64 -17.64 3.90 5.63
N THR A 65 -18.79 3.80 4.98
CA THR A 65 -19.45 2.53 4.74
C THR A 65 -18.84 1.84 3.51
N ASP A 66 -19.21 0.59 3.25
CA ASP A 66 -18.86 -0.11 2.00
C ASP A 66 -19.26 0.68 0.73
N THR A 67 -20.42 1.34 0.77
CA THR A 67 -20.89 2.19 -0.34
C THR A 67 -20.04 3.45 -0.46
N GLY A 68 -19.59 4.01 0.66
CA GLY A 68 -18.63 5.12 0.69
C GLY A 68 -17.29 4.73 0.05
N TRP A 69 -16.75 3.57 0.40
CA TRP A 69 -15.54 3.01 -0.19
C TRP A 69 -15.67 2.79 -1.71
N ALA A 70 -16.78 2.18 -2.14
CA ALA A 70 -17.06 1.96 -3.56
C ALA A 70 -17.14 3.30 -4.31
N LEU A 71 -17.80 4.31 -3.73
CA LEU A 71 -17.87 5.65 -4.32
C LEU A 71 -16.48 6.30 -4.42
N CYS A 72 -15.64 6.20 -3.39
CA CYS A 72 -14.27 6.72 -3.44
C CYS A 72 -13.44 6.10 -4.57
N ARG A 73 -13.61 4.81 -4.87
CA ARG A 73 -12.97 4.17 -6.02
C ARG A 73 -13.37 4.84 -7.33
N THR A 74 -14.65 5.15 -7.51
CA THR A 74 -15.11 5.88 -8.71
C THR A 74 -14.61 7.33 -8.74
N LEU A 75 -14.43 7.94 -7.57
CA LEU A 75 -13.95 9.31 -7.43
C LEU A 75 -12.51 9.49 -7.94
N PHE A 76 -11.70 8.43 -7.92
CA PHE A 76 -10.34 8.49 -8.48
C PHE A 76 -10.34 8.79 -9.98
N GLY A 77 -11.32 8.26 -10.71
CA GLY A 77 -11.49 8.52 -12.14
C GLY A 77 -12.34 9.75 -12.47
N ALA A 78 -12.83 10.48 -11.47
CA ALA A 78 -13.73 11.60 -11.69
C ALA A 78 -12.97 12.87 -12.14
N ASP A 79 -13.66 13.72 -12.91
CA ASP A 79 -13.15 15.04 -13.25
C ASP A 79 -13.16 15.98 -12.05
N ALA A 80 -12.23 16.95 -12.06
CA ALA A 80 -12.21 18.00 -11.04
C ALA A 80 -13.54 18.78 -11.01
N PRO A 81 -14.13 19.02 -9.82
CA PRO A 81 -15.36 19.79 -9.69
C PRO A 81 -15.27 21.16 -10.36
N PRO A 82 -16.39 21.70 -10.89
CA PRO A 82 -16.41 23.03 -11.47
C PRO A 82 -15.85 24.10 -10.52
N ARG A 83 -15.05 25.02 -11.05
CA ARG A 83 -14.37 26.10 -10.31
C ARG A 83 -13.29 25.64 -9.32
N SER A 84 -12.79 24.41 -9.45
CA SER A 84 -11.58 23.97 -8.75
C SER A 84 -10.39 24.92 -9.03
N ALA A 85 -9.73 25.38 -7.97
CA ALA A 85 -8.50 26.18 -8.06
C ALA A 85 -7.30 25.30 -8.47
N GLY A 86 -6.12 25.91 -8.67
CA GLY A 86 -4.91 25.21 -9.15
C GLY A 86 -4.56 23.94 -8.36
N GLN A 87 -4.54 24.01 -7.02
CA GLN A 87 -4.28 22.85 -6.16
C GLN A 87 -5.38 21.78 -6.26
N GLY A 88 -6.65 22.20 -6.37
CA GLY A 88 -7.77 21.29 -6.58
C GLY A 88 -7.65 20.55 -7.92
N LYS A 89 -7.30 21.25 -9.01
CA LYS A 89 -7.06 20.61 -10.30
C LYS A 89 -5.89 19.61 -10.23
N ALA A 90 -4.79 19.99 -9.57
CA ALA A 90 -3.64 19.11 -9.40
C ALA A 90 -3.98 17.83 -8.62
N LEU A 91 -4.79 17.94 -7.56
CA LEU A 91 -5.28 16.78 -6.81
C LEU A 91 -6.03 15.80 -7.71
N TYR A 92 -6.99 16.28 -8.52
CA TYR A 92 -7.77 15.39 -9.39
C TYR A 92 -6.93 14.81 -10.54
N THR A 93 -5.91 15.52 -11.02
CA THR A 93 -4.92 14.94 -11.95
C THR A 93 -4.17 13.77 -11.31
N LEU A 94 -3.76 13.89 -10.04
CA LEU A 94 -3.11 12.82 -9.29
C LEU A 94 -4.06 11.65 -9.04
N LEU A 95 -5.31 11.93 -8.63
CA LEU A 95 -6.35 10.92 -8.47
C LEU A 95 -6.57 10.14 -9.77
N GLY A 96 -6.63 10.81 -10.92
CA GLY A 96 -6.75 10.15 -12.22
C GLY A 96 -5.54 9.29 -12.58
N ALA A 97 -4.33 9.66 -12.14
CA ALA A 97 -3.14 8.82 -12.30
C ALA A 97 -3.18 7.58 -11.40
N LEU A 98 -3.62 7.73 -10.15
CA LEU A 98 -3.85 6.61 -9.23
C LEU A 98 -4.93 5.68 -9.78
N HIS A 99 -6.03 6.20 -10.32
CA HIS A 99 -7.08 5.39 -10.93
C HIS A 99 -6.51 4.44 -12.00
N ARG A 100 -5.71 4.99 -12.94
CA ARG A 100 -5.07 4.17 -13.98
C ARG A 100 -4.16 3.10 -13.41
N TYR A 101 -3.42 3.41 -12.34
CA TYR A 101 -2.55 2.43 -11.68
C TYR A 101 -3.36 1.34 -10.97
N PHE A 102 -4.39 1.70 -10.21
CA PHE A 102 -5.26 0.76 -9.50
C PHE A 102 -5.96 -0.19 -10.48
N GLU A 103 -6.46 0.32 -11.61
CA GLU A 103 -7.07 -0.51 -12.66
C GLU A 103 -6.04 -1.42 -13.35
N HIS A 104 -4.81 -0.92 -13.58
CA HIS A 104 -3.76 -1.72 -14.20
C HIS A 104 -3.25 -2.85 -13.29
N ALA A 105 -3.16 -2.59 -11.98
CA ALA A 105 -2.64 -3.51 -10.98
C ALA A 105 -3.73 -4.36 -10.29
N ASP A 106 -5.00 -4.22 -10.71
CA ASP A 106 -6.18 -4.87 -10.10
C ASP A 106 -6.27 -4.69 -8.57
N LEU A 107 -6.01 -3.47 -8.11
CA LEU A 107 -6.00 -3.12 -6.68
C LEU A 107 -7.33 -2.55 -6.22
N VAL A 108 -7.70 -2.86 -4.97
CA VAL A 108 -8.85 -2.27 -4.28
C VAL A 108 -8.34 -1.22 -3.27
N PRO A 109 -8.94 -0.01 -3.19
CA PRO A 109 -8.52 1.02 -2.23
C PRO A 109 -8.43 0.54 -0.78
N ALA A 110 -9.35 -0.31 -0.33
CA ALA A 110 -9.35 -0.85 1.03
C ALA A 110 -8.11 -1.72 1.35
N ASP A 111 -7.43 -2.26 0.33
CA ASP A 111 -6.21 -3.06 0.52
C ASP A 111 -4.93 -2.19 0.57
N VAL A 112 -5.05 -0.91 0.17
CA VAL A 112 -3.91 0.02 0.05
C VAL A 112 -3.95 1.10 1.12
N PHE A 113 -5.13 1.65 1.41
CA PHE A 113 -5.31 2.63 2.47
C PHE A 113 -5.57 1.89 3.79
N LEU A 114 -4.59 1.98 4.69
CA LEU A 114 -4.61 1.33 5.99
C LEU A 114 -4.66 2.41 7.10
N PRO A 115 -5.24 2.11 8.27
CA PRO A 115 -5.26 3.07 9.36
C PRO A 115 -3.85 3.54 9.74
N ALA A 116 -3.68 4.86 9.89
CA ALA A 116 -2.39 5.47 10.25
C ALA A 116 -1.82 4.97 11.59
N ASP A 117 -2.71 4.51 12.50
CA ASP A 117 -2.37 3.97 13.82
C ASP A 117 -2.30 2.43 13.85
N VAL A 118 -2.52 1.73 12.72
CA VAL A 118 -2.01 0.35 12.65
C VAL A 118 -0.52 0.50 12.82
N PRO A 119 0.09 -0.11 13.86
CA PRO A 119 1.53 -0.26 13.87
C PRO A 119 1.84 -1.02 12.59
N CYS A 120 2.31 -0.32 11.56
CA CYS A 120 3.33 -0.92 10.74
C CYS A 120 4.38 -1.37 11.74
N ASP A 121 4.50 -2.69 11.93
CA ASP A 121 5.49 -3.26 12.83
C ASP A 121 6.81 -2.49 12.66
N ASP A 122 7.13 -1.70 13.69
CA ASP A 122 8.24 -0.77 13.86
C ASP A 122 8.59 0.26 12.76
N VAL A 123 8.42 1.54 13.15
CA VAL A 123 8.93 2.77 12.50
C VAL A 123 10.45 2.94 12.68
N SER A 124 11.20 1.85 12.52
CA SER A 124 12.62 1.87 12.13
C SER A 124 12.90 1.02 10.88
N GLY A 125 11.88 0.34 10.34
CA GLY A 125 11.99 -0.67 9.31
C GLY A 125 11.82 -0.15 7.88
N GLN A 126 12.90 -0.14 7.11
CA GLN A 126 12.79 -0.57 5.71
C GLN A 126 11.98 -1.88 5.70
N THR A 127 10.98 -2.03 4.81
CA THR A 127 10.28 -3.32 4.67
C THR A 127 11.32 -4.42 4.47
N PRO A 128 11.07 -5.68 4.87
CA PRO A 128 12.01 -6.77 4.65
C PRO A 128 12.55 -6.83 3.20
N GLU A 129 11.70 -6.52 2.22
CA GLU A 129 12.10 -6.39 0.82
C GLU A 129 13.09 -5.24 0.57
N VAL A 130 12.86 -4.06 1.14
CA VAL A 130 13.77 -2.91 1.01
C VAL A 130 15.10 -3.22 1.71
N GLN A 131 15.09 -3.88 2.86
CA GLN A 131 16.32 -4.34 3.54
C GLN A 131 17.09 -5.34 2.68
N LEU A 132 16.39 -6.30 2.05
CA LEU A 132 17.01 -7.27 1.15
C LEU A 132 17.56 -6.61 -0.12
N ARG A 133 16.86 -5.64 -0.71
CA ARG A 133 17.35 -4.87 -1.86
C ARG A 133 18.57 -4.04 -1.50
N THR A 134 18.58 -3.39 -0.33
CA THR A 134 19.73 -2.63 0.19
C THR A 134 20.92 -3.55 0.43
N ALA A 135 20.70 -4.70 1.07
CA ALA A 135 21.75 -5.70 1.31
C ALA A 135 22.30 -6.28 -0.01
N TYR A 136 21.43 -6.60 -0.97
CA TYR A 136 21.84 -7.04 -2.30
C TYR A 136 22.69 -6.00 -3.02
N ALA A 137 22.30 -4.71 -2.98
CA ALA A 137 23.06 -3.63 -3.59
C ALA A 137 24.45 -3.44 -2.97
N GLY A 138 24.61 -3.74 -1.67
CA GLY A 138 25.92 -3.76 -1.00
C GLY A 138 26.80 -4.97 -1.34
N LEU A 139 26.19 -6.10 -1.73
CA LEU A 139 26.88 -7.35 -2.06
C LEU A 139 27.19 -7.50 -3.56
N SER A 140 26.36 -6.92 -4.43
CA SER A 140 26.54 -7.02 -5.88
C SER A 140 27.44 -5.91 -6.43
N THR A 141 28.41 -6.28 -7.27
CA THR A 141 29.32 -5.32 -7.93
C THR A 141 28.75 -4.73 -9.22
N ARG A 142 27.67 -5.32 -9.76
CA ARG A 142 26.98 -4.86 -10.97
C ARG A 142 25.48 -5.18 -10.93
N PRO A 143 24.62 -4.43 -11.64
CA PRO A 143 23.23 -4.84 -11.85
C PRO A 143 23.15 -6.27 -12.43
N GLY A 144 22.18 -7.06 -11.96
CA GLY A 144 22.01 -8.47 -12.34
C GLY A 144 23.19 -9.38 -11.95
N GLY A 145 23.96 -9.02 -10.92
CA GLY A 145 24.99 -9.89 -10.35
C GLY A 145 24.38 -10.97 -9.47
N TRP A 146 24.86 -12.21 -9.58
CA TRP A 146 24.38 -13.29 -8.72
C TRP A 146 24.95 -13.18 -7.31
N VAL A 147 24.07 -13.17 -6.32
CA VAL A 147 24.40 -13.14 -4.88
C VAL A 147 23.84 -14.40 -4.22
N SER A 148 24.65 -15.07 -3.38
CA SER A 148 24.20 -16.22 -2.59
C SER A 148 23.19 -15.80 -1.51
N LEU A 149 22.13 -16.59 -1.34
CA LEU A 149 21.14 -16.38 -0.27
C LEU A 149 21.76 -16.50 1.13
N LEU A 150 22.83 -17.29 1.30
CA LEU A 150 23.57 -17.36 2.55
C LEU A 150 24.16 -15.98 2.91
N HIS A 151 24.89 -15.37 1.98
CA HIS A 151 25.47 -14.04 2.19
C HIS A 151 24.40 -12.97 2.35
N LEU A 152 23.31 -13.06 1.59
CA LEU A 152 22.21 -12.11 1.72
C LEU A 152 21.56 -12.16 3.10
N ARG A 153 21.29 -13.36 3.64
CA ARG A 153 20.75 -13.54 5.01
C ARG A 153 21.70 -13.00 6.08
N GLN A 154 22.99 -13.25 5.94
CA GLN A 154 24.00 -12.74 6.87
C GLN A 154 24.08 -11.22 6.88
N ALA A 155 23.75 -10.56 5.76
CA ALA A 155 23.70 -9.11 5.66
C ALA A 155 22.43 -8.48 6.28
N VAL A 156 21.44 -9.29 6.68
CA VAL A 156 20.19 -8.84 7.35
C VAL A 156 19.93 -9.59 8.67
N PRO A 157 20.84 -9.54 9.66
CA PRO A 157 20.75 -10.37 10.87
C PRO A 157 19.55 -10.06 11.77
N GLY A 158 18.88 -8.92 11.57
CA GLY A 158 17.69 -8.53 12.34
C GLY A 158 16.37 -9.16 11.85
N LEU A 159 16.37 -9.84 10.71
CA LEU A 159 15.15 -10.42 10.13
C LEU A 159 15.02 -11.91 10.47
N PRO A 160 13.87 -12.35 11.02
CA PRO A 160 13.57 -13.77 11.17
C PRO A 160 13.58 -14.50 9.82
N ARG A 161 14.05 -15.76 9.80
CA ARG A 161 14.04 -16.61 8.61
C ARG A 161 12.70 -16.61 7.85
N PRO A 162 11.53 -16.86 8.47
CA PRO A 162 10.26 -16.88 7.73
C PRO A 162 9.93 -15.51 7.09
N THR A 163 10.35 -14.41 7.72
CA THR A 163 10.19 -13.06 7.18
C THR A 163 11.05 -12.85 5.93
N VAL A 164 12.31 -13.30 5.97
CA VAL A 164 13.20 -13.25 4.80
C VAL A 164 12.67 -14.13 3.66
N ASP A 165 12.16 -15.33 3.97
CA ASP A 165 11.64 -16.27 2.98
C ASP A 165 10.42 -15.69 2.26
N ALA A 166 9.47 -15.15 3.02
CA ALA A 166 8.30 -14.48 2.47
C ALA A 166 8.70 -13.28 1.58
N ALA A 167 9.69 -12.49 2.00
CA ALA A 167 10.19 -11.36 1.23
C ALA A 167 10.91 -11.79 -0.05
N LEU A 168 11.71 -12.86 -0.04
CA LEU A 168 12.34 -13.42 -1.24
C LEU A 168 11.31 -13.96 -2.23
N ILE A 169 10.26 -14.63 -1.74
CA ILE A 169 9.14 -15.12 -2.56
C ILE A 169 8.37 -13.95 -3.18
N SER A 170 8.15 -12.87 -2.43
CA SER A 170 7.51 -11.66 -2.96
C SER A 170 8.37 -10.97 -4.01
N LEU A 171 9.68 -10.78 -3.73
CA LEU A 171 10.63 -10.22 -4.70
C LEU A 171 10.68 -11.04 -5.99
N TYR A 172 10.62 -12.37 -5.92
CA TYR A 172 10.62 -13.24 -7.09
C TYR A 172 9.45 -13.00 -8.05
N GLN A 173 8.33 -12.47 -7.57
CA GLN A 173 7.15 -12.15 -8.38
C GLN A 173 7.30 -10.79 -9.10
N GLN A 174 8.30 -10.00 -8.75
CA GLN A 174 8.54 -8.68 -9.32
C GLN A 174 9.39 -8.76 -10.60
N PRO A 175 9.17 -7.89 -11.58
CA PRO A 175 10.00 -7.83 -12.78
C PRO A 175 11.46 -7.50 -12.43
N GLY A 176 12.41 -8.10 -13.17
CA GLY A 176 13.85 -7.88 -12.98
C GLY A 176 14.46 -8.67 -11.81
N VAL A 177 13.71 -9.52 -11.11
CA VAL A 177 14.25 -10.38 -10.05
C VAL A 177 14.29 -11.84 -10.54
N SER A 178 15.42 -12.51 -10.32
CA SER A 178 15.60 -13.92 -10.62
C SER A 178 16.13 -14.67 -9.40
N LEU A 179 15.49 -15.78 -9.06
CA LEU A 179 15.96 -16.75 -8.06
C LEU A 179 16.21 -18.10 -8.75
N ILE A 180 17.43 -18.61 -8.64
CA ILE A 180 17.83 -19.86 -9.31
C ILE A 180 18.45 -20.84 -8.32
N PRO A 181 18.32 -22.15 -8.56
CA PRO A 181 19.20 -23.14 -7.93
C PRO A 181 20.65 -22.93 -8.37
N GLU A 182 21.61 -23.28 -7.50
CA GLU A 182 23.00 -23.43 -7.93
C GLU A 182 23.11 -24.69 -8.80
N GLU A 183 23.61 -24.54 -10.04
CA GLU A 183 23.75 -25.65 -10.97
C GLU A 183 24.82 -26.63 -10.50
N ASN A 184 25.93 -26.12 -9.96
CA ASN A 184 27.01 -26.97 -9.45
C ASN A 184 26.76 -27.36 -7.99
N GLN A 185 25.80 -28.26 -7.77
CA GLN A 185 25.39 -28.76 -6.45
C GLN A 185 26.53 -29.29 -5.56
N LYS A 186 27.68 -29.66 -6.14
CA LYS A 186 28.87 -30.12 -5.40
C LYS A 186 29.57 -29.01 -4.62
N VAL A 187 29.34 -27.74 -4.98
CA VAL A 187 29.95 -26.59 -4.29
C VAL A 187 29.13 -26.13 -3.09
N LEU A 188 27.87 -26.56 -2.97
CA LEU A 188 26.97 -26.16 -1.90
C LEU A 188 27.37 -26.80 -0.58
N THR A 189 27.67 -25.96 0.40
CA THR A 189 27.91 -26.38 1.78
C THR A 189 26.57 -26.69 2.48
N PRO A 190 26.60 -27.34 3.66
CA PRO A 190 25.40 -27.49 4.48
C PRO A 190 24.72 -26.15 4.82
N ALA A 191 25.51 -25.09 5.02
CA ALA A 191 24.99 -23.75 5.31
C ALA A 191 24.28 -23.13 4.09
N ASP A 192 24.78 -23.37 2.87
CA ASP A 192 24.11 -22.88 1.66
C ASP A 192 22.76 -23.56 1.45
N ARG A 193 22.69 -24.88 1.73
CA ARG A 193 21.44 -25.64 1.67
C ARG A 193 20.46 -25.19 2.73
N GLU A 194 20.95 -24.93 3.94
CA GLU A 194 20.12 -24.39 5.01
C GLU A 194 19.62 -22.97 4.69
N ALA A 195 20.41 -22.14 4.01
CA ALA A 195 20.01 -20.79 3.62
C ALA A 195 19.08 -20.73 2.40
N ALA A 196 18.85 -21.84 1.71
CA ALA A 196 17.98 -21.89 0.54
C ALA A 196 16.54 -21.45 0.85
N VAL A 197 15.85 -20.98 -0.18
CA VAL A 197 14.40 -20.74 -0.15
C VAL A 197 13.72 -21.69 -1.11
N GLU A 198 12.71 -22.41 -0.64
CA GLU A 198 11.97 -23.36 -1.46
C GLU A 198 10.90 -22.62 -2.27
N ILE A 199 10.99 -22.72 -3.60
CA ILE A 199 10.01 -22.13 -4.53
C ILE A 199 9.66 -23.16 -5.60
N GLY A 200 8.39 -23.57 -5.64
CA GLY A 200 7.92 -24.56 -6.60
C GLY A 200 8.57 -25.93 -6.40
N ASN A 201 8.72 -26.38 -5.15
CA ASN A 201 9.34 -27.66 -4.77
C ASN A 201 10.82 -27.76 -5.21
N GLN A 202 11.51 -26.62 -5.30
CA GLN A 202 12.94 -26.53 -5.59
C GLN A 202 13.62 -25.49 -4.72
N ASP A 203 14.76 -25.88 -4.15
CA ASP A 203 15.63 -24.98 -3.38
C ASP A 203 16.36 -24.01 -4.29
N LYS A 204 16.12 -22.72 -4.09
CA LYS A 204 16.83 -21.62 -4.74
C LYS A 204 17.98 -21.17 -3.84
N HIS A 205 19.12 -20.88 -4.46
CA HIS A 205 20.38 -20.61 -3.76
C HIS A 205 20.98 -19.24 -4.12
N LEU A 206 20.63 -18.72 -5.30
CA LEU A 206 21.17 -17.47 -5.84
C LEU A 206 20.03 -16.52 -6.20
N ILE A 207 20.25 -15.23 -5.95
CA ILE A 207 19.39 -14.14 -6.39
C ILE A 207 20.15 -13.18 -7.30
N ALA A 208 19.47 -12.68 -8.34
CA ALA A 208 19.89 -11.53 -9.12
C ALA A 208 18.74 -10.53 -9.19
N ILE A 209 19.08 -9.26 -9.07
CA ILE A 209 18.16 -8.13 -9.25
C ILE A 209 18.76 -7.22 -10.33
N GLU A 210 18.03 -7.09 -11.42
CA GLU A 210 18.22 -6.13 -12.50
C GLU A 210 17.49 -4.85 -12.09
N SER A 211 18.25 -3.89 -11.59
CA SER A 211 17.80 -2.51 -11.33
C SER A 211 18.21 -1.61 -12.48
#